data_AF-A0A454XLB5-F1
#
_entry.id   AF-A0A454XLB5-F1
#
_cell.length_a   1.000
_cell.length_b   1.000
_cell.length_c   1.000
_cell.angle_alpha   90.00
_cell.angle_beta   90.00
_cell.angle_gamma   90.00
#
_symmetry.space_group_name_H-M   'P 1'
#
loop_
_entity.id
_entity.type
_entity.pdbx_description
1 polymer ?
#
loop_
_entity_poly.entity_id
_entity_poly.type
_entity_poly.pdbx_seq_one_letter_code
_entity_poly.pdbx_strand_id
1 'polypeptide(L)'
;MNRLVLALLALAAMALAEGDSLDANAIHCVQCSTQIQTDCDEVPDNYASKCLTLKSGALNGTSAVACRKIIQKVGDETTVIRECAYTAGDVDGQRKTGNSGIVLYYYQCTPESSDKPCNGVSGISFLTASFVAVVARFFM
;
A
#
# COMPACT_ATOMS: atom_id res chain seq x y z
N MET A 1 17.01 42.11 -21.72
CA MET A 1 15.99 41.18 -21.17
C MET A 1 14.95 41.98 -20.42
N ASN A 2 13.73 42.02 -20.95
CA ASN A 2 12.65 42.90 -20.50
C ASN A 2 12.12 42.44 -19.14
N ARG A 3 12.05 43.33 -18.14
CA ARG A 3 11.59 42.99 -16.77
C ARG A 3 10.15 42.44 -16.75
N LEU A 4 9.33 42.79 -17.74
CA LEU A 4 8.01 42.19 -17.95
C LEU A 4 8.06 40.68 -18.25
N VAL A 5 9.06 40.21 -19.00
CA VAL A 5 9.19 38.80 -19.38
C VAL A 5 9.58 37.95 -18.17
N LEU A 6 10.46 38.47 -17.30
CA LEU A 6 10.81 37.82 -16.04
C LEU A 6 9.63 37.72 -15.07
N ALA A 7 8.78 38.76 -15.00
CA ALA A 7 7.60 38.75 -14.14
C ALA A 7 6.53 37.74 -14.61
N LEU A 8 6.33 37.61 -15.92
CA LEU A 8 5.41 36.63 -16.52
C LEU A 8 5.90 35.18 -16.31
N LEU A 9 7.20 34.94 -16.44
CA LEU A 9 7.79 33.61 -16.16
C LEU A 9 7.69 33.25 -14.66
N ALA A 10 7.83 34.22 -13.76
CA ALA A 10 7.69 33.99 -12.32
C ALA A 10 6.24 33.66 -11.92
N LEU A 11 5.23 34.29 -12.53
CA LEU A 11 3.82 33.99 -12.26
C LEU A 11 3.41 32.59 -12.76
N ALA A 12 3.94 32.15 -13.91
CA ALA A 12 3.62 30.83 -14.47
C ALA A 12 4.15 29.67 -13.61
N ALA A 13 5.26 29.87 -12.89
CA ALA A 13 5.86 28.84 -12.04
C ALA A 13 5.04 28.54 -10.76
N MET A 14 4.24 29.49 -10.27
CA MET A 14 3.43 29.30 -9.05
C MET A 14 2.14 28.52 -9.29
N ALA A 15 1.71 28.37 -10.56
CA ALA A 15 0.48 27.68 -10.92
C ALA A 15 0.61 26.13 -11.00
N LEU A 16 1.83 25.58 -10.84
CA LEU A 16 2.08 24.13 -10.92
C LEU A 16 2.37 23.48 -9.56
N ALA A 17 2.26 24.23 -8.47
CA ALA A 17 2.29 23.64 -7.13
C ALA A 17 0.92 23.02 -6.83
N GLU A 18 0.66 21.83 -7.39
CA GLU A 18 -0.39 20.96 -6.89
C GLU A 18 -0.04 20.58 -5.45
N GLY A 19 -0.55 21.36 -4.49
CA GLY A 19 -0.45 21.01 -3.08
C GLY A 19 -1.15 19.67 -2.87
N ASP A 20 -0.37 18.62 -2.62
CA ASP A 20 -0.90 17.43 -1.96
C ASP A 20 -1.47 17.91 -0.63
N SER A 21 -2.80 17.80 -0.49
CA SER A 21 -3.46 18.06 0.77
C SER A 21 -3.00 16.99 1.75
N LEU A 22 -1.95 17.33 2.51
CA LEU A 22 -1.44 16.51 3.60
C LEU A 22 -2.50 16.49 4.70
N ASP A 23 -3.34 15.46 4.68
CA ASP A 23 -4.23 15.17 5.79
C ASP A 23 -3.36 14.80 7.00
N ALA A 24 -3.50 15.56 8.09
CA ALA A 24 -2.76 15.32 9.33
C ALA A 24 -3.05 13.94 9.94
N ASN A 25 -4.17 13.31 9.54
CA ASN A 25 -4.57 11.97 9.93
C ASN A 25 -4.37 10.91 8.83
N ALA A 26 -3.60 11.23 7.77
CA ALA A 26 -3.30 10.27 6.71
C ALA A 26 -2.58 9.02 7.27
N ILE A 27 -3.14 7.85 6.99
CA ILE A 27 -2.48 6.57 7.28
C ILE A 27 -1.35 6.30 6.28
N HIS A 28 -0.34 5.54 6.71
CA HIS A 28 0.68 4.98 5.82
C HIS A 28 0.30 3.56 5.41
N CYS A 29 0.45 3.29 4.11
CA CYS A 29 0.31 1.96 3.54
C CYS A 29 1.49 1.67 2.63
N VAL A 30 1.79 0.39 2.42
CA VAL A 30 2.65 -0.02 1.32
C VAL A 30 1.90 0.24 0.01
N GLN A 31 2.57 0.90 -0.94
CA GLN A 31 2.05 1.24 -2.25
C GLN A 31 3.01 0.74 -3.34
N CYS A 32 2.77 -0.46 -3.89
CA CYS A 32 3.62 -1.06 -4.94
C CYS A 32 2.88 -2.13 -5.75
N SER A 33 3.47 -2.52 -6.88
CA SER A 33 3.01 -3.66 -7.69
C SER A 33 4.17 -4.50 -8.18
N THR A 34 4.08 -5.83 -8.12
CA THR A 34 5.12 -6.72 -8.65
C THR A 34 5.32 -6.63 -10.16
N GLN A 35 4.40 -5.99 -10.89
CA GLN A 35 4.60 -5.67 -12.31
C GLN A 35 5.58 -4.50 -12.54
N ILE A 36 5.69 -3.58 -11.59
CA ILE A 36 6.54 -2.38 -11.71
C ILE A 36 7.78 -2.52 -10.83
N GLN A 37 7.61 -2.97 -9.58
CA GLN A 37 8.66 -3.25 -8.61
C GLN A 37 8.68 -4.74 -8.32
N THR A 38 9.60 -5.47 -8.94
CA THR A 38 9.64 -6.94 -8.86
C THR A 38 9.81 -7.48 -7.44
N ASP A 39 10.41 -6.69 -6.54
CA ASP A 39 10.69 -6.99 -5.14
C ASP A 39 9.57 -6.52 -4.17
N CYS A 40 8.43 -6.06 -4.71
CA CYS A 40 7.28 -5.59 -3.93
C CYS A 40 6.68 -6.66 -3.01
N ASP A 41 6.84 -7.95 -3.27
CA ASP A 41 6.33 -9.00 -2.38
C ASP A 41 7.34 -9.46 -1.33
N GLU A 42 8.63 -9.35 -1.65
CA GLU A 42 9.75 -9.74 -0.81
C GLU A 42 10.12 -8.66 0.22
N VAL A 43 10.19 -7.40 -0.22
CA VAL A 43 10.54 -6.24 0.61
C VAL A 43 9.54 -5.07 0.47
N PRO A 44 8.23 -5.31 0.67
CA PRO A 44 7.18 -4.32 0.51
C PRO A 44 7.38 -3.05 1.34
N ASP A 45 8.03 -3.15 2.50
CA ASP A 45 8.17 -2.04 3.45
C ASP A 45 9.00 -0.88 2.88
N ASN A 46 9.84 -1.13 1.86
CA ASN A 46 10.56 -0.10 1.11
C ASN A 46 9.63 0.87 0.36
N TYR A 47 8.36 0.48 0.17
CA TYR A 47 7.35 1.23 -0.57
C TYR A 47 6.24 1.78 0.32
N ALA A 48 6.49 1.87 1.64
CA ALA A 48 5.59 2.52 2.58
C ALA A 48 5.53 4.03 2.30
N SER A 49 4.33 4.56 2.11
CA SER A 49 4.12 6.00 1.87
C SER A 49 2.75 6.45 2.37
N LYS A 50 2.60 7.76 2.59
CA LYS A 50 1.33 8.35 3.05
C LYS A 50 0.24 8.15 2.00
N CYS A 51 -0.95 7.79 2.46
CA CYS A 51 -2.12 7.76 1.61
C CYS A 51 -2.66 9.18 1.38
N LEU A 52 -2.70 9.61 0.12
CA LEU A 52 -3.24 10.91 -0.26
C LEU A 52 -4.77 10.85 -0.35
N THR A 53 -5.44 11.98 -0.09
CA THR A 53 -6.86 12.15 -0.41
C THR A 53 -7.06 12.05 -1.93
N LEU A 54 -8.09 11.32 -2.37
CA LEU A 54 -8.38 11.21 -3.80
C LEU A 54 -8.80 12.57 -4.37
N LYS A 55 -8.21 12.96 -5.50
CA LYS A 55 -8.50 14.22 -6.20
C LYS A 55 -9.55 14.08 -7.32
N SER A 56 -9.95 12.85 -7.65
CA SER A 56 -10.85 12.56 -8.78
C SER A 56 -11.58 11.22 -8.60
N GLY A 57 -12.55 10.96 -9.49
CA GLY A 57 -13.36 9.73 -9.49
C GLY A 57 -14.57 9.78 -8.54
N ALA A 58 -15.25 8.64 -8.40
CA ALA A 58 -16.47 8.52 -7.60
C ALA A 58 -16.25 8.73 -6.09
N LEU A 59 -15.01 8.63 -5.62
CA LEU A 59 -14.60 8.83 -4.24
C LEU A 59 -13.73 10.09 -4.08
N ASN A 60 -13.91 11.09 -4.94
CA ASN A 60 -13.19 12.37 -4.84
C ASN A 60 -13.39 13.02 -3.45
N GLY A 61 -12.31 13.55 -2.87
CA GLY A 61 -12.30 14.18 -1.55
C GLY A 61 -12.24 13.19 -0.39
N THR A 62 -12.17 11.88 -0.64
CA THR A 62 -12.16 10.87 0.42
C THR A 62 -10.72 10.53 0.83
N SER A 63 -10.44 10.55 2.14
CA SER A 63 -9.19 10.05 2.71
C SER A 63 -9.20 8.53 2.80
N ALA A 64 -8.02 7.92 2.73
CA ALA A 64 -7.90 6.47 2.90
C ALA A 64 -8.25 6.06 4.33
N VAL A 65 -8.93 4.93 4.47
CA VAL A 65 -9.43 4.40 5.75
C VAL A 65 -8.77 3.09 6.16
N ALA A 66 -8.05 2.46 5.25
CA ALA A 66 -7.34 1.19 5.47
C ALA A 66 -6.24 0.98 4.41
N CYS A 67 -5.44 -0.06 4.58
CA CYS A 67 -4.51 -0.56 3.56
C CYS A 67 -5.06 -1.81 2.89
N ARG A 68 -4.71 -2.03 1.62
CA ARG A 68 -5.18 -3.17 0.83
C ARG A 68 -4.03 -3.91 0.19
N LYS A 69 -4.19 -5.23 0.09
CA LYS A 69 -3.40 -6.13 -0.75
C LYS A 69 -4.34 -6.82 -1.73
N ILE A 70 -3.95 -6.88 -2.99
CA ILE A 70 -4.67 -7.54 -4.06
C ILE A 70 -3.74 -8.57 -4.67
N ILE A 71 -4.19 -9.83 -4.71
CA ILE A 71 -3.52 -10.89 -5.46
C ILE A 71 -4.31 -11.08 -6.75
N GLN A 72 -3.74 -10.64 -7.86
CA GLN A 72 -4.31 -10.79 -9.18
C GLN A 72 -3.69 -11.98 -9.87
N LYS A 73 -4.52 -12.89 -10.37
CA LYS A 73 -4.13 -14.02 -11.21
C LYS A 73 -4.69 -13.83 -12.60
N VAL A 74 -3.83 -13.89 -13.61
CA VAL A 74 -4.18 -13.83 -15.04
C VAL A 74 -3.57 -15.05 -15.72
N GLY A 75 -4.39 -16.09 -15.95
CA GLY A 75 -3.85 -17.39 -16.34
C GLY A 75 -2.91 -17.94 -15.27
N ASP A 76 -1.66 -18.19 -15.65
CA ASP A 76 -0.60 -18.69 -14.75
C ASP A 76 0.21 -17.57 -14.07
N GLU A 77 0.02 -16.32 -14.49
CA GLU A 77 0.74 -15.18 -13.93
C GLU A 77 0.06 -14.66 -12.66
N THR A 78 0.87 -14.40 -11.63
CA THR A 78 0.41 -13.78 -10.37
C THR A 78 1.06 -12.42 -10.20
N THR A 79 0.24 -11.38 -10.01
CA THR A 79 0.67 -10.04 -9.63
C THR A 79 0.18 -9.74 -8.23
N VAL A 80 1.06 -9.17 -7.39
CA VAL A 80 0.69 -8.62 -6.09
C VAL A 80 0.66 -7.11 -6.18
N ILE A 81 -0.43 -6.51 -5.72
CA ILE A 81 -0.63 -5.06 -5.68
C ILE A 81 -0.92 -4.69 -4.23
N ARG A 82 -0.24 -3.68 -3.72
CA ARG A 82 -0.47 -3.09 -2.39
C ARG A 82 -0.83 -1.64 -2.60
N GLU A 83 -1.92 -1.18 -1.98
CA GLU A 83 -2.47 0.16 -2.18
C GLU A 83 -3.22 0.68 -0.95
N CYS A 84 -3.54 1.96 -0.95
CA CYS A 84 -4.45 2.59 0.01
C CYS A 84 -5.91 2.21 -0.29
N ALA A 85 -6.71 1.94 0.74
CA ALA A 85 -8.13 1.64 0.61
C ALA A 85 -8.98 2.84 1.04
N TYR A 86 -9.83 3.32 0.13
CA TYR A 86 -10.74 4.45 0.34
C TYR A 86 -12.17 4.03 0.71
N THR A 87 -12.39 2.74 0.83
CA THR A 87 -13.67 2.15 1.22
C THR A 87 -13.45 1.23 2.39
N ALA A 88 -14.24 1.37 3.45
CA ALA A 88 -14.28 0.40 4.53
C ALA A 88 -14.93 -0.91 4.06
N GLY A 89 -14.50 -2.03 4.61
CA GLY A 89 -15.10 -3.33 4.33
C GLY A 89 -14.20 -4.47 4.75
N ASP A 90 -14.81 -5.53 5.28
CA ASP A 90 -14.17 -6.82 5.43
C ASP A 90 -14.18 -7.52 4.08
N VAL A 91 -13.06 -7.42 3.38
CA VAL A 91 -12.87 -8.02 2.05
C VAL A 91 -11.83 -9.14 2.10
N ASP A 92 -11.50 -9.64 3.29
CA ASP A 92 -10.43 -10.61 3.47
C ASP A 92 -10.72 -11.93 2.73
N GLY A 93 -9.80 -12.30 1.83
CA GLY A 93 -9.96 -13.46 0.96
C GLY A 93 -11.10 -13.35 -0.06
N GLN A 94 -11.77 -12.19 -0.19
CA GLN A 94 -12.88 -12.05 -1.13
C GLN A 94 -12.38 -12.19 -2.57
N ARG A 95 -12.93 -13.20 -3.25
CA ARG A 95 -12.66 -13.47 -4.66
C ARG A 95 -13.57 -12.62 -5.53
N LYS A 96 -12.99 -11.78 -6.38
CA LYS A 96 -13.70 -11.10 -7.47
C LYS A 96 -13.19 -11.66 -8.80
N THR A 97 -14.12 -12.06 -9.66
CA THR A 97 -13.79 -12.55 -11.00
C THR A 97 -14.03 -11.40 -11.98
N GLY A 98 -13.03 -11.11 -12.80
CA GLY A 98 -13.15 -10.14 -13.89
C GLY A 98 -13.69 -10.78 -15.17
N ASN A 99 -13.16 -10.38 -16.33
CA ASN A 99 -13.35 -11.08 -17.61
C ASN A 99 -12.66 -12.47 -17.60
N SER A 100 -12.90 -13.31 -18.61
CA SER A 100 -12.42 -14.69 -18.68
C SER A 100 -10.91 -14.79 -18.42
N GLY A 101 -10.53 -15.33 -17.26
CA GLY A 101 -9.14 -15.60 -16.88
C GLY A 101 -8.55 -14.68 -15.80
N ILE A 102 -9.26 -13.63 -15.38
CA ILE A 102 -8.79 -12.74 -14.30
C ILE A 102 -9.49 -13.08 -12.98
N VAL A 103 -8.69 -13.46 -11.98
CA VAL A 103 -9.16 -13.70 -10.61
C VAL A 103 -8.42 -12.78 -9.65
N LEU A 104 -9.16 -12.00 -8.88
CA LEU A 104 -8.64 -11.08 -7.87
C LEU A 104 -9.01 -11.58 -6.48
N TYR A 105 -8.06 -11.61 -5.57
CA TYR A 105 -8.30 -11.81 -4.14
C TYR A 105 -7.95 -10.54 -3.40
N TYR A 106 -8.91 -10.02 -2.64
CA TYR A 106 -8.76 -8.82 -1.85
C TYR A 106 -8.42 -9.17 -0.40
N TYR A 107 -7.61 -8.32 0.22
CA TYR A 107 -7.24 -8.37 1.63
C TYR A 107 -7.16 -6.93 2.12
N GLN A 108 -7.71 -6.64 3.29
CA GLN A 108 -7.75 -5.27 3.82
C GLN A 108 -7.48 -5.28 5.33
N CYS A 109 -6.73 -4.29 5.78
CA CYS A 109 -6.38 -4.12 7.19
C CYS A 109 -6.37 -2.64 7.56
N THR A 110 -6.69 -2.32 8.80
CA THR A 110 -6.56 -0.97 9.33
C THR A 110 -5.27 -0.90 10.14
N PRO A 111 -4.35 0.03 9.84
CA PRO A 111 -3.11 0.15 10.60
C PRO A 111 -3.40 0.59 12.05
N GLU A 112 -2.68 -0.01 13.01
CA GLU A 112 -2.82 0.32 14.44
C GLU A 112 -2.31 1.72 14.79
N SER A 113 -1.38 2.24 13.98
CA SER A 113 -0.82 3.59 14.09
C SER A 113 -0.61 4.17 12.71
N SER A 114 -0.75 5.49 12.56
CA SER A 114 -0.61 6.18 11.27
C SER A 114 0.71 5.84 10.57
N ASP A 115 1.79 5.59 11.31
CA ASP A 115 3.16 5.42 10.78
C ASP A 115 3.56 3.98 10.45
N LYS A 116 2.69 3.00 10.71
CA LYS A 116 3.01 1.58 10.50
C LYS A 116 2.04 0.95 9.50
N PRO A 117 2.47 0.65 8.27
CA PRO A 117 1.61 0.00 7.30
C PRO A 117 1.31 -1.43 7.72
N CYS A 118 0.04 -1.82 7.69
CA CYS A 118 -0.38 -3.19 8.03
C CYS A 118 -0.35 -4.16 6.83
N ASN A 119 -0.24 -3.64 5.61
CA ASN A 119 -0.22 -4.43 4.37
C ASN A 119 1.20 -4.79 3.86
N GLY A 120 2.21 -4.68 4.73
CA GLY A 120 3.59 -5.11 4.48
C GLY A 120 3.77 -6.63 4.57
N VAL A 121 5.00 -7.09 4.84
CA VAL A 121 5.20 -8.50 5.23
C VAL A 121 4.81 -8.61 6.70
N SER A 122 3.83 -9.45 7.02
CA SER A 122 3.63 -9.89 8.40
C SER A 122 4.90 -10.62 8.80
N GLY A 123 5.77 -9.99 9.58
CA GLY A 123 6.99 -10.62 10.07
C GLY A 123 6.62 -11.97 10.66
N ILE A 124 7.06 -13.05 9.99
CA ILE A 124 6.98 -14.40 10.54
C ILE A 124 7.79 -14.30 11.83
N SER A 125 7.10 -14.19 12.97
CA SER A 125 7.73 -14.43 14.26
C SER A 125 8.12 -15.89 14.24
N PHE A 126 9.35 -16.17 13.80
CA PHE A 126 10.01 -17.44 13.98
C PHE A 126 10.23 -17.59 15.50
N LEU A 127 9.17 -17.94 16.22
CA LEU A 127 9.31 -18.53 17.54
C LEU A 127 10.04 -19.85 17.32
N THR A 128 11.32 -19.81 17.60
CA THR A 128 12.28 -20.91 17.58
C THR A 128 11.83 -22.00 18.57
N ALA A 129 10.94 -22.86 18.12
CA ALA A 129 10.49 -24.04 18.86
C ALA A 129 11.55 -25.17 18.88
N SER A 130 12.84 -24.84 19.06
CA SER A 130 13.94 -25.82 19.06
C SER A 130 14.74 -25.93 20.35
N PHE A 131 14.40 -25.22 21.44
CA PHE A 131 15.16 -25.32 22.70
C PHE A 131 14.55 -26.22 23.79
N VAL A 132 13.36 -26.81 23.58
CA VAL A 132 12.77 -27.67 24.63
C VAL A 132 13.24 -29.14 24.54
N ALA A 133 13.74 -29.60 23.40
CA ALA A 133 14.17 -31.00 23.24
C ALA A 133 15.54 -31.32 23.89
N VAL A 134 16.38 -30.32 24.18
CA VAL A 134 17.71 -30.56 24.75
C VAL A 134 17.66 -30.75 26.26
N VAL A 135 16.78 -30.03 26.97
CA VAL A 135 16.69 -30.14 28.45
C VAL A 135 16.04 -31.46 28.89
N ALA A 136 15.11 -31.99 28.10
CA ALA A 136 14.47 -33.29 28.37
C ALA A 136 15.43 -34.50 28.23
N ARG A 137 16.57 -34.33 27.54
CA ARG A 137 17.62 -35.35 27.42
C ARG A 137 18.69 -35.29 28.52
N PHE A 138 18.68 -34.23 29.35
CA PHE A 138 19.61 -34.08 30.48
C PHE A 138 19.00 -34.49 31.83
N PHE A 139 17.67 -34.66 31.91
CA PHE A 139 16.95 -35.11 33.10
C PHE A 139 16.32 -36.50 32.94
N MET A 140 16.86 -37.32 32.03
CA MET A 140 16.56 -38.74 31.92
C MET A 140 17.85 -39.55 31.86
#